data_AF-T0MQG6-F1
#
_entry.id   AF-T0MQG6-F1
#
_cell.length_a   1.000
_cell.length_b   1.000
_cell.length_c   1.000
_cell.angle_alpha   90.00
_cell.angle_beta   90.00
_cell.angle_gamma   90.00
#
_symmetry.space_group_name_H-M   'P 1'
#
loop_
_entity.id
_entity.type
_entity.pdbx_description
1 polymer ?
#
loop_
_entity_poly.entity_id
_entity_poly.type
_entity_poly.pdbx_seq_one_letter_code
_entity_poly.pdbx_strand_id
1 'polypeptide(L)'
;MAKIKDILIKKVNKSDWWHVLPSDKFAYQKRGKFLASTYHQAEFYGHPNFNPEKVKISNPVFGFSEQEILKALFGQTAKAKMLKHSEDDNFYKKRITLDGEMFQKAKSLGYDAIVLICKSGKKSLMQNKKPNSIELNLLHG
;
A
#
# COMPACT_ATOMS: atom_id res chain seq x y z
N MET A 1 19.34 4.91 3.25
CA MET A 1 17.90 4.54 3.29
C MET A 1 17.07 5.46 4.18
N ALA A 2 17.56 5.90 5.35
CA ALA A 2 16.81 6.85 6.21
C ALA A 2 16.30 8.10 5.46
N LYS A 3 17.18 8.78 4.71
CA LYS A 3 16.83 9.97 3.92
C LYS A 3 15.69 9.77 2.92
N ILE A 4 15.56 8.58 2.31
CA ILE A 4 14.47 8.32 1.35
C ILE A 4 13.16 8.01 2.05
N LYS A 5 13.21 7.34 3.20
CA LYS A 5 12.03 7.10 4.04
C LYS A 5 11.44 8.42 4.53
N ASP A 6 12.28 9.37 4.96
CA ASP A 6 11.83 10.69 5.40
C ASP A 6 11.20 11.50 4.28
N ILE A 7 11.81 11.48 3.09
CA ILE A 7 11.22 12.10 1.89
C ILE A 7 9.87 11.46 1.57
N LEU A 8 9.78 10.12 1.59
CA LEU A 8 8.54 9.40 1.34
C LEU A 8 7.44 9.82 2.32
N ILE A 9 7.71 9.76 3.62
CA ILE A 9 6.75 10.16 4.67
C ILE A 9 6.27 11.58 4.42
N LYS A 10 7.18 12.52 4.15
CA LYS A 10 6.84 13.92 3.86
C LYS A 10 5.98 14.05 2.61
N LYS A 11 6.22 13.25 1.56
CA LYS A 11 5.41 13.29 0.34
C LYS A 11 4.03 12.67 0.56
N VAL A 12 3.94 11.56 1.28
CA VAL A 12 2.67 10.90 1.62
C VAL A 12 1.78 11.85 2.42
N ASN A 13 2.32 12.44 3.50
CA ASN A 13 1.57 13.32 4.40
C ASN A 13 1.12 14.65 3.75
N LYS A 14 1.76 15.05 2.65
CA LYS A 14 1.38 16.26 1.89
C LYS A 14 0.44 15.98 0.72
N SER A 15 0.22 14.71 0.38
CA SER A 15 -0.56 14.34 -0.80
C SER A 15 -2.05 14.27 -0.50
N ASP A 16 -2.82 14.33 -1.58
CA ASP A 16 -4.21 13.93 -1.63
C ASP A 16 -4.29 12.44 -1.96
N TRP A 17 -5.24 11.74 -1.33
CA TRP A 17 -5.40 10.30 -1.44
C TRP A 17 -6.83 9.94 -1.81
N TRP A 18 -7.01 9.07 -2.79
CA TRP A 18 -8.32 8.63 -3.24
C TRP A 18 -8.59 7.22 -2.75
N HIS A 19 -9.83 7.00 -2.32
CA HIS A 19 -10.27 5.73 -1.76
C HIS A 19 -11.55 5.27 -2.46
N VAL A 20 -11.66 3.97 -2.68
CA VAL A 20 -12.89 3.30 -3.11
C VAL A 20 -13.49 2.61 -1.90
N LEU A 21 -14.73 2.94 -1.56
CA LEU A 21 -15.44 2.30 -0.45
C LEU A 21 -15.56 0.79 -0.70
N PRO A 22 -15.08 -0.07 0.22
CA PRO A 22 -15.20 -1.50 0.07
C PRO A 22 -16.65 -1.95 0.34
N SER A 23 -17.11 -2.96 -0.40
CA SER A 23 -18.43 -3.58 -0.14
C SER A 23 -18.48 -4.34 1.19
N ASP A 24 -17.34 -4.89 1.65
CA ASP A 24 -17.23 -5.53 2.97
C ASP A 24 -17.05 -4.47 4.06
N LYS A 25 -18.04 -4.34 4.94
CA LYS A 25 -18.03 -3.43 6.10
C LYS A 25 -16.88 -3.68 7.08
N PHE A 26 -16.27 -4.86 7.05
CA PHE A 26 -15.14 -5.23 7.90
C PHE A 26 -13.78 -5.21 7.18
N ALA A 27 -13.72 -4.67 5.96
CA ALA A 27 -12.50 -4.69 5.15
C ALA A 27 -11.33 -3.99 5.87
N TYR A 28 -11.56 -2.86 6.54
CA TYR A 28 -10.49 -2.10 7.18
C TYR A 28 -9.89 -2.85 8.37
N GLN A 29 -10.69 -3.54 9.18
CA GLN A 29 -10.20 -4.32 10.30
C GLN A 29 -9.42 -5.56 9.84
N LYS A 30 -9.80 -6.14 8.70
CA LYS A 30 -9.17 -7.34 8.15
C LYS A 30 -7.85 -7.05 7.47
N ARG A 31 -7.79 -5.98 6.67
CA ARG A 31 -6.70 -5.73 5.71
C ARG A 31 -6.29 -4.27 5.56
N GLY A 32 -6.78 -3.37 6.41
CA GLY A 32 -6.47 -1.95 6.38
C GLY A 32 -7.23 -1.18 5.29
N LYS A 33 -6.92 0.12 5.18
CA LYS A 33 -7.55 1.03 4.23
C LYS A 33 -6.62 1.34 3.08
N PHE A 34 -7.00 0.91 1.88
CA PHE A 34 -6.24 1.12 0.64
C PHE A 34 -6.56 2.47 0.01
N LEU A 35 -5.54 3.27 -0.31
CA LEU A 35 -5.67 4.53 -1.02
C LEU A 35 -4.70 4.59 -2.19
N ALA A 36 -5.11 5.30 -3.24
CA ALA A 36 -4.30 5.55 -4.42
C ALA A 36 -3.87 7.02 -4.51
N SER A 37 -2.71 7.25 -5.14
CA SER A 37 -2.13 8.59 -5.27
C SER A 37 -2.84 9.52 -6.27
N THR A 38 -3.75 8.99 -7.08
CA THR A 38 -4.60 9.74 -8.02
C THR A 38 -6.00 9.13 -8.10
N TYR A 39 -7.00 9.94 -8.48
CA TYR A 39 -8.36 9.47 -8.74
C TYR A 39 -8.38 8.34 -9.78
N HIS A 40 -7.71 8.55 -10.92
CA HIS A 40 -7.68 7.57 -12.02
C HIS A 40 -7.11 6.21 -11.63
N GLN A 41 -6.16 6.18 -10.69
CA GLN A 41 -5.64 4.91 -10.16
C GLN A 41 -6.64 4.20 -9.26
N ALA A 42 -7.40 4.97 -8.47
CA ALA A 42 -8.45 4.41 -7.65
C ALA A 42 -9.59 3.80 -8.50
N GLU A 43 -9.85 4.35 -9.71
CA GLU A 43 -10.89 3.85 -10.62
C GLU A 43 -10.72 2.37 -11.00
N PHE A 44 -9.48 1.87 -11.01
CA PHE A 44 -9.21 0.45 -11.25
C PHE A 44 -9.91 -0.47 -10.23
N TYR A 45 -10.13 0.01 -9.01
CA TYR A 45 -10.72 -0.76 -7.92
C TYR A 45 -12.24 -0.54 -7.76
N GLY A 46 -12.83 0.39 -8.52
CA GLY A 46 -14.24 0.76 -8.43
C GLY A 46 -14.44 2.27 -8.46
N HIS A 47 -15.56 2.77 -7.94
CA HIS A 47 -15.87 4.20 -7.97
C HIS A 47 -15.20 4.94 -6.78
N PRO A 48 -14.19 5.80 -7.02
CA PRO A 48 -13.51 6.51 -5.94
C PRO A 48 -14.37 7.62 -5.37
N ASN A 49 -14.14 7.97 -4.11
CA ASN A 49 -14.72 9.16 -3.51
C ASN A 49 -14.31 10.41 -4.31
N PHE A 50 -15.25 11.33 -4.55
CA PHE A 50 -14.97 12.59 -5.26
C PHE A 50 -13.95 13.45 -4.52
N ASN A 51 -14.07 13.51 -3.20
CA ASN A 51 -13.16 14.29 -2.36
C ASN A 51 -11.98 13.41 -1.91
N PRO A 52 -10.73 13.87 -2.11
CA PRO A 52 -9.57 13.17 -1.57
C PRO A 52 -9.48 13.29 -0.06
N GLU A 53 -8.78 12.34 0.55
CA GLU A 53 -8.47 12.31 1.97
C GLU A 53 -7.06 12.83 2.24
N LYS A 54 -6.88 13.44 3.42
CA LYS A 54 -5.57 13.73 4.00
C LYS A 54 -5.21 12.66 5.03
N VAL A 55 -3.97 12.22 4.99
CA VAL A 55 -3.47 11.14 5.86
C VAL A 55 -2.20 11.61 6.58
N LYS A 56 -1.88 10.94 7.68
CA LYS A 56 -0.65 11.15 8.42
C LYS A 56 -0.05 9.80 8.78
N ILE A 57 1.16 9.56 8.31
CA ILE A 57 1.99 8.40 8.64
C ILE A 57 3.34 8.87 9.19
N SER A 58 4.00 8.00 9.93
CA SER A 58 5.27 8.26 10.62
C SER A 58 6.24 7.08 10.52
N ASN A 59 5.74 5.85 10.43
CA ASN A 59 6.56 4.65 10.36
C ASN A 59 6.01 3.63 9.35
N PRO A 60 6.07 3.93 8.03
CA PRO A 60 5.67 2.96 7.03
C PRO A 60 6.74 1.87 6.86
N VAL A 61 6.28 0.66 6.51
CA VAL A 61 7.06 -0.25 5.67
C VAL A 61 6.82 0.14 4.21
N PHE A 62 7.87 0.17 3.39
CA PHE A 62 7.73 0.52 1.98
C PHE A 62 8.65 -0.30 1.10
N GLY A 63 8.32 -0.39 -0.18
CA GLY A 63 9.14 -1.05 -1.20
C GLY A 63 8.82 -0.58 -2.61
N PHE A 64 9.73 -0.87 -3.54
CA PHE A 64 9.53 -0.59 -4.97
C PHE A 64 8.93 -1.78 -5.73
N SER A 65 8.59 -2.83 -4.99
CA SER A 65 7.93 -4.05 -5.43
C SER A 65 7.23 -4.68 -4.24
N GLU A 66 6.15 -5.43 -4.47
CA GLU A 66 5.52 -6.21 -3.40
C GLU A 66 6.51 -7.21 -2.80
N GLN A 67 7.41 -7.78 -3.61
CA GLN A 67 8.44 -8.70 -3.13
C GLN A 67 9.36 -8.07 -2.07
N GLU A 68 9.74 -6.79 -2.22
CA GLU A 68 10.53 -6.07 -1.21
C GLU A 68 9.76 -5.94 0.11
N ILE A 69 8.46 -5.60 0.03
CA ILE A 69 7.59 -5.46 1.20
C ILE A 69 7.41 -6.82 1.88
N LEU A 70 7.13 -7.88 1.11
CA LEU A 70 7.00 -9.24 1.64
C LEU A 70 8.29 -9.70 2.32
N LYS A 71 9.46 -9.41 1.74
CA LYS A 71 10.75 -9.70 2.37
C LYS A 71 10.94 -8.93 3.68
N ALA A 72 10.55 -7.65 3.72
CA ALA A 72 10.62 -6.84 4.93
C ALA A 72 9.69 -7.35 6.05
N LEU A 73 8.52 -7.90 5.69
CA LEU A 73 7.52 -8.38 6.64
C LEU A 73 7.75 -9.84 7.09
N PHE A 74 8.15 -10.72 6.18
CA PHE A 74 8.17 -12.17 6.39
C PHE A 74 9.56 -12.80 6.27
N GLY A 75 10.58 -12.05 5.85
CA GLY A 75 11.95 -12.55 5.74
C GLY A 75 12.06 -13.74 4.78
N GLN A 76 12.56 -14.87 5.29
CA GLN A 76 12.82 -16.07 4.48
C GLN A 76 11.53 -16.70 3.92
N THR A 77 10.38 -16.52 4.58
CA THR A 77 9.10 -17.11 4.13
C THR A 77 8.38 -16.26 3.08
N ALA A 78 8.91 -15.08 2.72
CA ALA A 78 8.32 -14.17 1.74
C ALA A 78 8.03 -14.83 0.38
N LYS A 79 8.91 -15.73 -0.08
CA LYS A 79 8.76 -16.42 -1.38
C LYS A 79 7.48 -17.26 -1.44
N ALA A 80 7.08 -17.87 -0.33
CA ALA A 80 5.87 -18.70 -0.25
C ALA A 80 4.58 -17.86 -0.28
N LYS A 81 4.68 -16.55 0.02
CA LYS A 81 3.56 -15.61 0.01
C LYS A 81 3.33 -14.94 -1.35
N MET A 82 4.27 -15.06 -2.29
CA MET A 82 4.13 -14.45 -3.61
C MET A 82 3.01 -15.12 -4.40
N LEU A 83 2.02 -14.35 -4.84
CA LEU A 83 0.97 -14.82 -5.73
C LEU A 83 1.52 -14.95 -7.15
N LYS A 84 1.21 -16.06 -7.83
CA LYS A 84 1.58 -16.32 -9.22
C LYS A 84 0.32 -16.21 -10.09
N HIS A 85 0.34 -15.27 -11.04
CA HIS A 85 -0.67 -15.04 -12.09
C HIS A 85 -2.12 -14.76 -11.66
N SER A 86 -2.82 -13.91 -12.42
CA SER A 86 -4.21 -13.49 -12.18
C SER A 86 -5.26 -14.44 -12.77
N GLU A 87 -4.84 -15.48 -13.48
CA GLU A 87 -5.72 -16.44 -14.18
C GLU A 87 -6.21 -17.58 -13.27
N ASP A 88 -5.84 -17.56 -11.99
CA ASP A 88 -6.37 -18.49 -11.00
C ASP A 88 -7.77 -18.04 -10.56
N ASP A 89 -8.77 -18.91 -10.67
CA ASP A 89 -10.17 -18.64 -10.27
C ASP A 89 -10.28 -18.15 -8.80
N ASN A 90 -9.30 -18.49 -7.95
CA ASN A 90 -9.23 -18.07 -6.56
C ASN A 90 -8.29 -16.88 -6.31
N PHE A 91 -7.76 -16.24 -7.35
CA PHE A 91 -6.78 -15.15 -7.23
C PHE A 91 -7.27 -14.03 -6.32
N TYR A 92 -8.51 -13.58 -6.49
CA TYR A 92 -9.09 -12.51 -5.66
C TYR A 92 -9.13 -12.88 -4.17
N LYS A 93 -9.54 -14.12 -3.85
CA LYS A 93 -9.56 -14.62 -2.47
C LYS A 93 -8.14 -14.70 -1.89
N LYS A 94 -7.18 -15.21 -2.67
CA LYS A 94 -5.77 -15.28 -2.28
C LYS A 94 -5.16 -13.89 -2.06
N ARG A 95 -5.51 -12.90 -2.89
CA ARG A 95 -5.14 -11.49 -2.73
C ARG A 95 -5.65 -10.92 -1.42
N ILE A 96 -6.94 -11.06 -1.13
CA ILE A 96 -7.52 -10.60 0.13
C ILE A 96 -6.84 -11.24 1.34
N THR A 97 -6.57 -12.55 1.28
CA THR A 97 -5.86 -13.25 2.35
C THR A 97 -4.46 -12.67 2.54
N LEU A 98 -3.70 -12.49 1.46
CA LEU A 98 -2.36 -11.92 1.52
C LEU A 98 -2.38 -10.49 2.07
N ASP A 99 -3.31 -9.65 1.63
CA ASP A 99 -3.50 -8.29 2.15
C ASP A 99 -3.73 -8.29 3.66
N GLY A 100 -4.56 -9.21 4.14
CA GLY A 100 -4.83 -9.38 5.58
C GLY A 100 -3.59 -9.84 6.34
N GLU A 101 -2.85 -10.81 5.82
CA GLU A 101 -1.60 -11.28 6.42
C GLU A 101 -0.54 -10.18 6.49
N MET A 102 -0.38 -9.42 5.40
CA MET A 102 0.52 -8.26 5.34
C MET A 102 0.11 -7.20 6.35
N PHE A 103 -1.17 -6.87 6.44
CA PHE A 103 -1.72 -5.93 7.42
C PHE A 103 -1.40 -6.35 8.85
N GLN A 104 -1.73 -7.60 9.23
CA GLN A 104 -1.49 -8.11 10.58
C GLN A 104 0.00 -8.12 10.93
N LYS A 105 0.84 -8.60 10.00
CA LYS A 105 2.28 -8.66 10.22
C LYS A 105 2.92 -7.29 10.31
N ALA A 106 2.52 -6.36 9.45
CA ALA A 106 3.05 -5.00 9.49
C ALA A 106 2.67 -4.29 10.80
N LYS A 107 1.40 -4.44 11.23
CA LYS A 107 0.91 -3.90 12.50
C LYS A 107 1.64 -4.50 13.70
N SER A 108 1.88 -5.83 13.70
CA SER A 108 2.60 -6.49 14.80
C SER A 108 4.07 -6.05 14.91
N LEU A 109 4.65 -5.51 13.85
CA LEU A 109 6.01 -4.97 13.81
C LEU A 109 6.07 -3.47 14.13
N GLY A 110 4.94 -2.84 14.46
CA GLY A 110 4.87 -1.43 14.82
C GLY A 110 4.87 -0.46 13.64
N TYR A 111 4.61 -0.94 12.42
CA TYR A 111 4.37 -0.06 11.28
C TYR A 111 2.97 0.55 11.34
N ASP A 112 2.80 1.74 10.77
CA ASP A 112 1.50 2.43 10.67
C ASP A 112 0.90 2.41 9.26
N ALA A 113 1.71 2.09 8.25
CA ALA A 113 1.30 1.97 6.86
C ALA A 113 2.17 0.98 6.07
N ILE A 114 1.61 0.46 4.99
CA ILE A 114 2.34 -0.23 3.92
C ILE A 114 2.29 0.66 2.68
N VAL A 115 3.45 0.92 2.06
CA VAL A 115 3.54 1.79 0.88
C VAL A 115 4.23 1.06 -0.26
N LEU A 116 3.50 0.82 -1.35
CA LEU A 116 4.05 0.28 -2.59
C LEU A 116 4.24 1.40 -3.60
N ILE A 117 5.45 1.48 -4.16
CA ILE A 117 5.81 2.52 -5.12
C ILE A 117 6.21 1.84 -6.43
N CYS A 118 5.54 2.18 -7.54
CA CYS A 118 5.94 1.63 -8.84
C CYS A 118 7.34 2.12 -9.27
N LYS A 119 7.95 1.42 -10.24
CA LYS A 119 9.28 1.77 -10.78
C LYS A 119 9.41 3.23 -11.24
N SER A 120 8.37 3.80 -11.86
CA SER A 120 8.31 5.21 -12.27
C SER A 120 8.29 6.16 -11.06
N GLY A 121 7.55 5.81 -10.01
CA GLY A 121 7.50 6.53 -8.74
C GLY A 121 8.85 6.55 -8.03
N LYS A 122 9.62 5.45 -8.09
CA LYS A 122 10.98 5.38 -7.52
C LYS A 122 11.88 6.49 -8.06
N LYS A 123 11.94 6.66 -9.39
CA LYS A 123 12.76 7.70 -10.03
C LYS A 123 12.38 9.10 -9.54
N SER A 124 11.07 9.37 -9.44
CA SER A 124 10.55 10.64 -8.96
C SER A 124 10.93 10.90 -7.50
N LEU A 125 10.78 9.90 -6.63
CA LEU A 125 11.13 10.00 -5.21
C LEU A 125 12.63 10.28 -5.01
N MET A 126 13.49 9.59 -5.77
CA MET A 126 14.94 9.80 -5.75
C MET A 126 15.33 11.23 -6.16
N GLN A 127 14.53 11.87 -7.01
CA GLN A 127 14.69 13.26 -7.43
C GLN A 127 13.95 14.26 -6.52
N ASN A 128 13.41 13.81 -5.37
CA ASN A 128 12.58 14.60 -4.46
C ASN A 128 11.32 15.22 -5.14
N LYS A 129 10.85 14.62 -6.24
CA LYS A 129 9.59 14.94 -6.90
C LYS A 129 8.45 14.10 -6.31
N LYS A 130 7.20 14.52 -6.54
CA LYS A 130 6.03 13.71 -6.13
C LYS A 130 6.02 12.43 -6.98
N PRO A 131 6.04 11.23 -6.37
CA PRO A 131 5.82 10.01 -7.13
C PRO A 131 4.35 9.92 -7.51
N ASN A 132 4.07 9.75 -8.80
CA ASN A 132 2.79 9.22 -9.24
C ASN A 132 2.88 7.68 -9.18
N SER A 133 1.76 7.01 -8.92
CA SER A 133 1.71 5.55 -8.73
C SER A 133 2.30 5.10 -7.39
N ILE A 134 1.68 5.60 -6.32
CA ILE A 134 1.83 5.08 -4.96
C ILE A 134 0.51 4.45 -4.55
N GLU A 135 0.60 3.23 -4.03
CA GLU A 135 -0.47 2.58 -3.28
C GLU A 135 -0.13 2.65 -1.80
N LEU A 136 -1.11 3.07 -1.00
CA LEU A 136 -0.99 3.25 0.44
C LEU A 136 -2.02 2.36 1.13
N ASN A 137 -1.58 1.51 2.05
CA ASN A 137 -2.47 0.80 2.96
C ASN A 137 -2.26 1.29 4.39
N LEU A 138 -3.25 1.98 4.94
CA LEU A 138 -3.22 2.46 6.34
C LEU A 138 -3.56 1.32 7.29
N LEU A 139 -2.76 1.15 8.34
CA LEU A 139 -2.93 0.07 9.32
C LEU A 139 -3.78 0.46 10.53
N HIS A 140 -4.21 1.72 10.56
CA HIS A 140 -5.13 2.29 11.53
C HIS A 140 -6.42 2.69 10.83
N GLY A 141 -7.51 2.06 11.24
CA GLY A 141 -8.88 2.25 10.79
C GLY A 141 -9.83 1.58 11.76
#